data_AF-A0A9D8BTK1-F1
#
_entry.id   AF-A0A9D8BTK1-F1
#
_cell.length_a   1.000
_cell.length_b   1.000
_cell.length_c   1.000
_cell.angle_alpha   90.00
_cell.angle_beta   90.00
_cell.angle_gamma   90.00
#
_symmetry.space_group_name_H-M   'P 1'
#
loop_
_entity.id
_entity.type
_entity.pdbx_description
1 polymer ?
#
loop_
_entity_poly.entity_id
_entity_poly.type
_entity_poly.pdbx_seq_one_letter_code
_entity_poly.pdbx_strand_id
1 'polypeptide(L)'
;MTFDGPQGRSFAGYGFWDGGRTFKVRAAFPTQGIWRWQTVCSDHNDDGLHNRSGAVAVVPYEGANPLYRHGLLKVSDNHRYLAHADGTPFLWIGDTPWAAFVAATQEEWENYLDNRRNNKFTVVQVHCGNGFLKLAKDRNGNPPFLGSKWPMWRARRSNRRAQFI
;
A
#
# COMPACT_ATOMS: atom_id res chain seq x y z
N MET A 1 -11.96 10.30 1.34
CA MET A 1 -11.14 11.36 1.95
C MET A 1 -10.51 12.17 0.85
N THR A 2 -10.49 13.50 0.97
CA THR A 2 -9.82 14.42 0.05
C THR A 2 -8.58 15.01 0.71
N PHE A 3 -7.59 15.33 -0.11
CA PHE A 3 -6.35 15.98 0.26
C PHE A 3 -6.12 17.15 -0.68
N ASP A 4 -5.98 18.35 -0.13
CA ASP A 4 -5.75 19.59 -0.85
C ASP A 4 -4.41 20.17 -0.42
N GLY A 5 -3.54 20.44 -1.38
CA GLY A 5 -2.14 20.71 -1.16
C GLY A 5 -1.61 21.91 -1.93
N PRO A 6 -0.29 22.09 -1.90
CA PRO A 6 0.39 23.21 -2.55
C PRO A 6 0.13 23.24 -4.06
N GLN A 7 0.19 24.46 -4.62
CA GLN A 7 0.02 24.70 -6.06
C GLN A 7 -1.32 24.19 -6.63
N GLY A 8 -2.37 24.17 -5.79
CA GLY A 8 -3.71 23.70 -6.18
C GLY A 8 -3.80 22.20 -6.44
N ARG A 9 -2.79 21.42 -6.05
CA ARG A 9 -2.84 19.96 -6.21
C ARG A 9 -3.84 19.37 -5.23
N SER A 10 -4.66 18.46 -5.71
CA SER A 10 -5.55 17.68 -4.86
C SER A 10 -5.63 16.23 -5.31
N PHE A 11 -5.92 15.34 -4.37
CA PHE A 11 -6.22 13.94 -4.66
C PHE A 11 -7.18 13.37 -3.61
N ALA A 12 -7.81 12.24 -3.93
CA ALA A 12 -8.68 11.53 -3.02
C ALA A 12 -8.16 10.12 -2.74
N GLY A 13 -8.43 9.64 -1.53
CA GLY A 13 -8.09 8.30 -1.08
C GLY A 13 -9.24 7.66 -0.29
N TYR A 14 -9.24 6.33 -0.28
CA TYR A 14 -10.15 5.53 0.54
C TYR A 14 -9.54 5.24 1.90
N GLY A 15 -10.38 5.25 2.92
CA GLY A 15 -10.07 4.62 4.20
C GLY A 15 -10.39 3.15 4.19
N PHE A 16 -9.90 2.44 5.20
CA PHE A 16 -10.22 1.04 5.45
C PHE A 16 -10.45 0.82 6.93
N TRP A 17 -11.34 -0.13 7.24
CA TRP A 17 -11.56 -0.61 8.61
C TRP A 17 -10.36 -1.45 9.06
N ASP A 18 -9.88 -1.20 10.26
CA ASP A 18 -8.69 -1.84 10.83
C ASP A 18 -8.99 -2.49 12.19
N GLY A 19 -10.21 -3.02 12.35
CA GLY A 19 -10.65 -3.68 13.58
C GLY A 19 -11.38 -2.75 14.56
N GLY A 20 -12.30 -3.33 15.33
CA GLY A 20 -13.06 -2.60 16.36
C GLY A 20 -13.76 -1.36 15.80
N ARG A 21 -13.54 -0.21 16.43
CA ARG A 21 -14.03 1.12 16.00
C ARG A 21 -12.95 1.95 15.27
N THR A 22 -11.94 1.28 14.72
CA THR A 22 -10.77 1.95 14.11
C THR A 22 -10.89 1.94 12.60
N PHE A 23 -10.80 3.12 12.00
CA PHE A 23 -10.61 3.29 10.56
C PHE A 23 -9.29 4.01 10.31
N LYS A 24 -8.59 3.59 9.27
CA LYS A 24 -7.30 4.18 8.88
C LYS A 24 -7.37 4.69 7.46
N VAL A 25 -6.60 5.73 7.19
CA VAL A 25 -6.32 6.20 5.85
C VAL A 25 -4.81 6.23 5.66
N ARG A 26 -4.34 5.82 4.48
CA ARG A 26 -2.95 5.92 4.07
C ARG A 26 -2.86 6.79 2.83
N ALA A 27 -1.89 7.67 2.79
CA ALA A 27 -1.64 8.57 1.66
C ALA A 27 -0.15 8.67 1.39
N ALA A 28 0.22 8.76 0.11
CA ALA A 28 1.56 9.09 -0.34
C ALA A 28 1.51 10.49 -0.97
N PHE A 29 2.04 11.48 -0.27
CA PHE A 29 1.95 12.88 -0.71
C PHE A 29 2.95 13.14 -1.85
N PRO A 30 2.49 13.69 -2.99
CA PRO A 30 3.33 13.81 -4.18
C PRO A 30 4.34 14.96 -4.11
N THR A 31 4.14 15.93 -3.21
CA THR A 31 4.99 17.12 -3.07
C THR A 31 5.06 17.60 -1.63
N GLN A 32 6.18 18.25 -1.30
CA GLN A 32 6.40 18.94 -0.04
C GLN A 32 5.42 20.11 0.15
N GLY A 33 5.15 20.46 1.40
CA GLY A 33 4.28 21.55 1.83
C GLY A 33 3.13 21.09 2.73
N ILE A 34 2.23 22.02 3.04
CA ILE A 34 1.09 21.75 3.92
C ILE A 34 -0.05 21.17 3.09
N TRP A 35 -0.49 19.97 3.45
CA TRP A 35 -1.67 19.32 2.90
C TRP A 35 -2.79 19.36 3.92
N ARG A 36 -3.94 19.89 3.53
CA ARG A 36 -5.18 19.82 4.29
C ARG A 36 -5.96 18.61 3.84
N TRP A 37 -6.66 17.97 4.76
CA TRP A 37 -7.48 16.82 4.44
C TRP A 37 -8.86 16.93 5.04
N GLN A 38 -9.82 16.26 4.40
CA GLN A 38 -11.17 16.09 4.90
C GLN A 38 -11.67 14.67 4.65
N THR A 39 -12.26 14.06 5.68
CA THR A 39 -12.90 12.75 5.57
C THR A 39 -14.34 12.90 5.10
N VAL A 40 -14.78 11.90 4.33
CA VAL A 40 -16.16 11.76 3.88
C VAL A 40 -16.55 10.32 4.16
N CYS A 41 -17.62 10.14 4.92
CA CYS A 41 -18.25 8.86 5.24
C CYS A 41 -19.59 8.75 4.50
N SER A 42 -19.99 7.53 4.12
CA SER A 42 -21.31 7.23 3.54
C SER A 42 -22.43 7.44 4.56
N ASP A 43 -22.18 7.15 5.83
CA ASP A 43 -23.04 7.61 6.92
C ASP A 43 -22.67 9.05 7.27
N HIS A 44 -23.54 9.99 6.86
CA HIS A 44 -23.35 11.42 7.10
C HIS A 44 -23.60 11.82 8.56
N ASN A 45 -24.19 10.93 9.38
CA ASN A 45 -24.42 11.16 10.81
C ASN A 45 -23.30 10.56 11.68
N ASP A 46 -22.28 9.93 11.08
CA ASP A 46 -21.12 9.46 11.83
C ASP A 46 -20.22 10.63 12.24
N ASP A 47 -20.42 11.12 13.47
CA ASP A 47 -19.65 12.25 14.02
C ASP A 47 -18.15 11.95 14.22
N GLY A 48 -17.78 10.67 14.22
CA GLY A 48 -16.39 10.21 14.36
C GLY A 48 -15.61 10.22 13.05
N LEU A 49 -16.29 10.02 11.92
CA LEU A 49 -15.68 9.85 10.60
C LEU A 49 -16.09 10.88 9.57
N HIS A 50 -17.32 11.39 9.60
CA HIS A 50 -17.79 12.35 8.62
C HIS A 50 -17.26 13.76 8.92
N ASN A 51 -16.91 14.51 7.87
CA ASN A 51 -16.45 15.90 7.97
C ASN A 51 -15.34 16.14 9.01
N ARG A 52 -14.44 15.17 9.22
CA ARG A 52 -13.24 15.39 10.03
C ARG A 52 -12.18 15.98 9.14
N SER A 53 -11.37 16.88 9.69
CA SER A 53 -10.36 17.58 8.92
C SER A 53 -9.09 17.77 9.72
N GLY A 54 -7.99 17.95 9.03
CA GLY A 54 -6.71 18.28 9.63
C GLY A 54 -5.71 18.72 8.58
N ALA A 55 -4.45 18.81 9.01
CA ALA A 55 -3.34 19.14 8.12
C ALA A 55 -2.14 18.24 8.41
N VAL A 56 -1.35 17.99 7.37
CA VAL A 56 -0.07 17.28 7.43
C VAL A 56 0.98 18.15 6.75
N ALA A 57 2.08 18.40 7.44
CA ALA A 57 3.26 19.01 6.84
C ALA A 57 4.13 17.92 6.20
N VAL A 58 4.31 18.01 4.89
CA VAL A 58 5.21 17.13 4.13
C VAL A 58 6.53 17.85 3.94
N VAL A 59 7.57 17.34 4.59
CA VAL A 59 8.91 17.94 4.60
C VAL A 59 9.86 17.14 3.69
N PRO A 60 11.02 17.72 3.30
CA PRO A 60 12.07 16.95 2.64
C PRO A 60 12.45 15.68 3.43
N TYR A 61 12.67 14.58 2.71
CA TYR A 61 13.18 13.35 3.32
C TYR A 61 14.71 13.39 3.42
N GLU A 62 15.25 13.26 4.63
CA GLU A 62 16.69 13.35 4.89
C GLU A 62 17.39 11.98 5.02
N GLY A 63 16.63 10.88 5.06
CA GLY A 63 17.18 9.53 5.23
C GLY A 63 17.86 8.98 3.98
N ALA A 64 18.42 7.77 4.07
CA ALA A 64 19.22 7.13 3.00
C ALA A 64 18.43 6.23 2.04
N ASN A 65 17.16 5.95 2.32
CA ASN A 65 16.36 5.05 1.50
C ASN A 65 16.14 5.62 0.08
N PRO A 66 16.67 4.99 -0.99
CA PRO A 66 16.56 5.50 -2.34
C PRO A 66 15.11 5.57 -2.85
N LEU A 67 14.23 4.68 -2.39
CA LEU A 67 12.81 4.69 -2.78
C LEU A 67 12.11 5.98 -2.32
N TYR A 68 12.48 6.51 -1.16
CA TYR A 68 11.91 7.74 -0.61
C TYR A 68 12.61 9.00 -1.12
N ARG A 69 13.90 8.91 -1.46
CA ARG A 69 14.66 10.04 -2.05
C ARG A 69 14.20 10.37 -3.46
N HIS A 70 14.08 9.35 -4.31
CA HIS A 70 13.84 9.52 -5.75
C HIS A 70 12.35 9.51 -6.11
N GLY A 71 11.50 9.05 -5.17
CA GLY A 71 10.04 8.98 -5.34
C GLY A 71 9.57 7.71 -6.05
N LEU A 72 8.25 7.66 -6.29
CA LEU A 72 7.56 6.51 -6.88
C LEU A 72 8.09 6.16 -8.27
N LEU A 73 8.03 4.87 -8.62
CA LEU A 73 8.42 4.40 -9.94
C LEU A 73 7.40 4.81 -11.01
N LYS A 74 7.91 5.19 -12.18
CA LYS A 74 7.18 5.46 -13.42
C LYS A 74 7.82 4.72 -14.60
N VAL A 75 7.08 4.60 -15.69
CA VAL A 75 7.68 4.27 -16.99
C VAL A 75 8.55 5.45 -17.43
N SER A 76 9.75 5.17 -17.96
CA SER A 76 10.66 6.20 -18.48
C SER A 76 10.02 6.99 -19.62
N ASP A 77 10.47 8.22 -19.87
CA ASP A 77 9.85 9.10 -20.89
C ASP A 77 10.00 8.55 -22.32
N ASN A 78 11.00 7.70 -22.56
CA ASN A 78 11.16 6.98 -23.83
C ASN A 78 10.47 5.61 -23.87
N HIS A 79 9.76 5.23 -22.80
CA HIS A 79 8.98 3.99 -22.66
C HIS A 79 9.83 2.73 -22.90
N ARG A 80 11.02 2.64 -22.28
CA ARG A 80 11.93 1.49 -22.42
C ARG A 80 12.38 0.87 -21.10
N TYR A 81 12.29 1.60 -20.00
CA TYR A 81 12.72 1.14 -18.69
C TYR A 81 11.86 1.78 -17.59
N LEU A 82 12.11 1.39 -16.34
CA LEU A 82 11.50 2.00 -15.16
C LEU A 82 12.44 3.07 -14.61
N ALA A 83 11.88 4.19 -14.17
CA ALA A 83 12.61 5.25 -13.52
C ALA A 83 11.85 5.69 -12.27
N HIS A 84 12.55 6.29 -11.33
CA HIS A 84 11.95 7.02 -10.23
C HIS A 84 11.28 8.32 -10.72
N ALA A 85 10.51 8.96 -9.84
CA ALA A 85 9.78 10.19 -10.14
C ALA A 85 10.72 11.32 -10.58
N ASP A 86 11.94 11.38 -10.04
CA ASP A 86 12.98 12.34 -10.42
C ASP A 86 13.75 11.99 -11.71
N GLY A 87 13.42 10.86 -12.36
CA GLY A 87 14.07 10.39 -13.58
C GLY A 87 15.26 9.45 -13.37
N THR A 88 15.69 9.20 -12.13
CA THR A 88 16.75 8.24 -11.83
C THR A 88 16.36 6.84 -12.31
N PRO A 89 17.16 6.14 -13.13
CA PRO A 89 16.83 4.79 -13.58
C PRO A 89 16.66 3.80 -12.43
N PHE A 90 15.65 2.92 -12.51
CA PHE A 90 15.43 1.84 -11.57
C PHE A 90 15.69 0.49 -12.26
N LEU A 91 16.77 -0.18 -11.85
CA LEU A 91 17.09 -1.51 -12.35
C LEU A 91 16.27 -2.57 -11.61
N TRP A 92 15.46 -3.33 -12.34
CA TRP A 92 14.63 -4.40 -11.78
C TRP A 92 15.42 -5.71 -11.68
N ILE A 93 15.86 -6.06 -10.47
CA ILE A 93 16.52 -7.32 -10.14
C ILE A 93 15.60 -8.04 -9.16
N GLY A 94 14.82 -8.98 -9.70
CA GLY A 94 13.74 -9.65 -8.99
C GLY A 94 14.11 -11.02 -8.45
N ASP A 95 13.60 -11.36 -7.27
CA ASP A 95 13.50 -12.74 -6.77
C ASP A 95 12.04 -13.11 -6.46
N THR A 96 11.75 -14.41 -6.35
CA THR A 96 10.38 -14.93 -6.34
C THR A 96 10.08 -15.90 -5.18
N PRO A 97 10.16 -15.46 -3.91
CA PRO A 97 9.83 -16.29 -2.75
C PRO A 97 8.30 -16.32 -2.56
N TRP A 98 7.57 -16.90 -3.53
CA TRP A 98 6.12 -16.78 -3.66
C TRP A 98 5.35 -17.04 -2.36
N ALA A 99 5.77 -18.04 -1.59
CA ALA A 99 5.12 -18.53 -0.38
C ALA A 99 5.52 -17.79 0.92
N ALA A 100 6.43 -16.82 0.88
CA ALA A 100 7.05 -16.25 2.07
C ALA A 100 6.03 -15.79 3.12
N PHE A 101 4.98 -15.07 2.72
CA PHE A 101 3.97 -14.52 3.63
C PHE A 101 3.12 -15.56 4.36
N VAL A 102 3.07 -16.81 3.89
CA VAL A 102 2.26 -17.86 4.51
C VAL A 102 3.10 -18.95 5.17
N ALA A 103 4.36 -19.11 4.75
CA ALA A 103 5.22 -20.22 5.17
C ALA A 103 6.41 -19.79 6.04
N ALA A 104 6.94 -18.58 5.85
CA ALA A 104 8.13 -18.14 6.58
C ALA A 104 7.77 -17.70 8.01
N THR A 105 8.66 -17.97 8.96
CA THR A 105 8.70 -17.21 10.21
C THR A 105 9.19 -15.79 9.95
N GLN A 106 8.99 -14.90 10.92
CA GLN A 106 9.54 -13.54 10.86
C GLN A 106 11.08 -13.56 10.70
N GLU A 107 11.76 -14.42 11.47
CA GLU A 107 13.21 -14.59 11.42
C GLU A 107 13.69 -15.13 10.06
N GLU A 108 13.03 -16.16 9.52
CA GLU A 108 13.33 -16.69 8.18
C GLU A 108 13.15 -15.61 7.10
N TRP A 109 12.12 -14.78 7.23
CA TRP A 109 11.85 -13.68 6.29
C TRP A 109 12.89 -12.56 6.37
N GLU A 110 13.28 -12.16 7.57
CA GLU A 110 14.34 -11.17 7.80
C GLU A 110 15.68 -11.65 7.23
N ASN A 111 16.09 -12.88 7.56
CA ASN A 111 17.30 -13.49 7.03
C ASN A 111 17.29 -13.56 5.48
N TYR A 112 16.14 -13.90 4.90
CA TYR A 112 15.97 -13.89 3.45
C TYR A 112 16.13 -12.47 2.86
N LEU A 113 15.48 -11.46 3.44
CA LEU A 113 15.56 -10.07 2.96
C LEU A 113 16.97 -9.49 3.09
N ASP A 114 17.70 -9.80 4.16
CA ASP A 114 19.08 -9.39 4.34
C ASP A 114 19.99 -10.03 3.28
N ASN A 115 19.77 -11.31 2.96
CA ASN A 115 20.45 -11.96 1.86
C ASN A 115 20.17 -11.25 0.52
N ARG A 116 18.91 -10.93 0.22
CA ARG A 116 18.53 -10.22 -1.02
C ARG A 116 19.15 -8.83 -1.11
N ARG A 117 19.18 -8.11 0.00
CA ARG A 117 19.83 -6.81 0.10
C ARG A 117 21.34 -6.91 -0.15
N ASN A 118 22.01 -7.88 0.47
CA ASN A 118 23.45 -8.10 0.30
C ASN A 118 23.80 -8.49 -1.14
N ASN A 119 22.92 -9.25 -1.79
CA ASN A 119 23.01 -9.66 -3.20
C ASN A 119 22.42 -8.66 -4.20
N LYS A 120 22.09 -7.43 -3.76
CA LYS A 120 21.66 -6.30 -4.63
C LYS A 120 20.36 -6.52 -5.39
N PHE A 121 19.49 -7.41 -4.92
CA PHE A 121 18.12 -7.46 -5.42
C PHE A 121 17.37 -6.16 -5.09
N THR A 122 16.53 -5.73 -6.02
CA THR A 122 15.73 -4.49 -5.91
C THR A 122 14.23 -4.77 -5.85
N VAL A 123 13.80 -5.99 -6.20
CA VAL A 123 12.40 -6.41 -6.18
C VAL A 123 12.28 -7.81 -5.60
N VAL A 124 11.23 -8.01 -4.78
CA VAL A 124 10.81 -9.33 -4.32
C VAL A 124 9.35 -9.53 -4.72
N GLN A 125 9.08 -10.56 -5.50
CA GLN A 125 7.74 -10.89 -5.98
C GLN A 125 7.13 -11.97 -5.08
N VAL A 126 5.97 -11.67 -4.51
CA VAL A 126 5.33 -12.49 -3.50
C VAL A 126 3.86 -12.70 -3.80
N HIS A 127 3.30 -13.78 -3.26
CA HIS A 127 1.88 -14.03 -3.32
C HIS A 127 1.23 -13.62 -1.99
N CYS A 128 0.41 -12.57 -1.99
CA CYS A 128 -0.22 -12.03 -0.77
C CYS A 128 -1.41 -12.85 -0.25
N GLY A 129 -1.67 -14.03 -0.83
CA GLY A 129 -2.75 -14.91 -0.42
C GLY A 129 -2.27 -16.35 -0.25
N ASN A 130 -3.15 -17.22 0.24
CA ASN A 130 -2.84 -18.63 0.45
C ASN A 130 -3.36 -19.55 -0.68
N GLY A 131 -4.11 -19.01 -1.65
CA GLY A 131 -4.75 -19.78 -2.71
C GLY A 131 -3.78 -20.54 -3.62
N PHE A 132 -2.62 -19.95 -3.93
CA PHE A 132 -1.57 -20.62 -4.72
C PHE A 132 -1.05 -21.90 -4.05
N LEU A 133 -0.98 -21.90 -2.71
CA LEU A 133 -0.53 -23.05 -1.93
C LEU A 133 -1.69 -23.93 -1.43
N LYS A 134 -2.95 -23.56 -1.74
CA LYS A 134 -4.17 -24.22 -1.24
C LYS A 134 -4.20 -24.40 0.29
N LEU A 135 -3.54 -23.50 1.02
CA LEU A 135 -3.56 -23.50 2.49
C LEU A 135 -4.81 -22.78 2.98
N ALA A 136 -5.37 -23.20 4.11
CA ALA A 136 -6.49 -22.51 4.75
C ALA A 136 -6.02 -21.33 5.63
N LYS A 137 -4.81 -21.46 6.19
CA LYS A 137 -4.21 -20.54 7.17
C LYS A 137 -2.72 -20.38 6.87
N ASP A 138 -2.13 -19.29 7.36
CA ASP A 138 -0.67 -19.14 7.42
C ASP A 138 -0.06 -20.08 8.49
N ARG A 139 1.27 -20.08 8.59
CA ARG A 139 2.02 -20.86 9.58
C ARG A 139 1.67 -20.54 11.04
N ASN A 140 1.17 -19.34 11.32
CA ASN A 140 0.74 -18.91 12.65
C ASN A 140 -0.74 -19.23 12.92
N GLY A 141 -1.42 -19.89 11.98
CA GLY A 141 -2.84 -20.26 12.11
C GLY A 141 -3.81 -19.12 11.76
N ASN A 142 -3.33 -18.00 11.19
CA ASN A 142 -4.18 -16.90 10.76
C ASN A 142 -4.79 -17.20 9.38
N PRO A 143 -6.11 -17.06 9.21
CA PRO A 143 -6.71 -17.11 7.90
C PRO A 143 -6.44 -15.81 7.13
N PRO A 144 -6.39 -15.83 5.79
CA PRO A 144 -6.21 -14.64 4.96
C PRO A 144 -7.41 -13.69 5.03
N PHE A 145 -8.57 -14.20 5.43
CA PHE A 145 -9.83 -13.46 5.56
C PHE A 145 -10.52 -13.89 6.84
N LEU A 146 -11.01 -12.91 7.62
CA LEU A 146 -11.67 -13.15 8.91
C LEU A 146 -13.18 -13.46 8.78
N GLY A 147 -13.76 -13.37 7.57
CA GLY A 147 -15.19 -13.54 7.33
C GLY A 147 -15.52 -14.78 6.51
N SER A 148 -16.64 -15.45 6.84
CA SER A 148 -17.15 -16.64 6.14
C SER A 148 -17.89 -16.35 4.82
N LYS A 149 -18.12 -15.08 4.48
CA LYS A 149 -19.07 -14.66 3.41
C LYS A 149 -18.47 -13.95 2.20
N TRP A 150 -17.14 -13.85 2.08
CA TRP A 150 -16.51 -13.28 0.89
C TRP A 150 -15.96 -14.41 0.01
N PRO A 151 -16.78 -15.02 -0.86
CA PRO A 151 -16.25 -16.01 -1.78
C PRO A 151 -15.26 -15.30 -2.72
N MET A 152 -14.09 -15.92 -2.85
CA MET A 152 -12.95 -15.60 -3.71
C MET A 152 -13.35 -15.19 -5.15
N TRP A 153 -14.57 -15.54 -5.58
CA TRP A 153 -15.15 -15.31 -6.90
C TRP A 153 -15.74 -13.92 -7.16
N ARG A 154 -16.00 -13.08 -6.14
CA ARG A 154 -16.61 -11.75 -6.37
C ARG A 154 -15.64 -10.65 -6.80
N ALA A 155 -14.32 -10.88 -6.77
CA ALA A 155 -13.32 -9.91 -7.23
C ALA A 155 -13.27 -9.74 -8.77
N ARG A 156 -13.82 -10.69 -9.55
CA ARG A 156 -13.81 -10.63 -11.04
C ARG A 156 -15.06 -10.06 -11.68
N ARG A 157 -16.12 -9.76 -10.92
CA ARG A 157 -17.36 -9.19 -11.45
C ARG A 157 -18.00 -8.26 -10.41
N SER A 158 -17.60 -6.99 -10.39
CA SER A 158 -18.60 -5.92 -10.36
C SER A 158 -17.97 -4.55 -10.56
N ASN A 159 -18.48 -3.85 -11.57
CA ASN A 159 -18.48 -2.40 -11.70
C ASN A 159 -19.40 -1.75 -10.64
N ARG A 160 -19.44 -2.28 -9.40
CA ARG A 160 -20.27 -1.76 -8.32
C ARG A 160 -19.37 -1.23 -7.24
N ARG A 161 -19.49 0.08 -7.02
CA ARG A 161 -18.97 0.81 -5.86
C ARG A 161 -19.15 -0.05 -4.61
N ALA A 162 -18.06 -0.31 -3.91
CA ALA A 162 -18.12 -0.95 -2.60
C ALA A 162 -18.94 -0.03 -1.68
N GLN A 163 -20.19 -0.40 -1.42
CA GLN A 163 -20.95 0.13 -0.32
C GLN A 163 -20.50 -0.62 0.92
N PHE A 164 -19.81 0.09 1.80
CA PHE A 164 -19.67 -0.30 3.19
C PHE A 164 -20.77 0.43 3.96
N ILE A 165 -21.51 -0.34 4.76
CA ILE A 165 -22.45 0.18 5.76
C ILE A 165 -21.63 0.92 6.81
#